data_AF-A0A1A2PEH8-F1
#
_entry.id   AF-A0A1A2PEH8-F1
#
_cell.length_a   1.000
_cell.length_b   1.000
_cell.length_c   1.000
_cell.angle_alpha   90.00
_cell.angle_beta   90.00
_cell.angle_gamma   90.00
#
_symmetry.space_group_name_H-M   'P 1'
#
loop_
_entity.id
_entity.type
_entity.pdbx_description
1 polymer ?
#
loop_
_entity_poly.entity_id
_entity_poly.type
_entity_poly.pdbx_seq_one_letter_code
_entity_poly.pdbx_strand_id
1 'polypeptide(L)'
;MKVRFIEVLRAGWGAVLLTAPSEVLDHIHGVEVDRKALVVTRILGARHLGQALLSGVNPGPEVLAAGVWVDAVHSATALGLAAVDRRRARGGVTDAAVAASWAGLGWHHLRAGKARTDGVRGRDRLARTVVGALPGGAGLMARAEAVRAARP
;
A
#
# COMPACT_ATOMS: atom_id res chain seq x y z
N MET A 1 4.09 -10.84 -19.71
CA MET A 1 3.55 -10.34 -18.42
C MET A 1 4.65 -9.56 -17.73
N LYS A 2 4.44 -8.29 -17.32
CA LYS A 2 5.47 -7.52 -16.60
C LYS A 2 5.09 -7.46 -15.12
N VAL A 3 5.80 -8.23 -14.29
CA VAL A 3 5.70 -8.12 -12.84
C VAL A 3 6.53 -6.92 -12.40
N ARG A 4 5.95 -6.02 -11.60
CA ARG A 4 6.65 -4.82 -11.14
C ARG A 4 7.59 -5.21 -10.01
N PHE A 5 8.88 -4.88 -10.13
CA PHE A 5 9.89 -5.16 -9.11
C PHE A 5 9.48 -4.67 -7.71
N ILE A 6 8.80 -3.53 -7.63
CA ILE A 6 8.26 -3.00 -6.36
C ILE A 6 7.24 -3.94 -5.69
N GLU A 7 6.43 -4.65 -6.48
CA GLU A 7 5.44 -5.59 -5.95
C GLU A 7 6.11 -6.90 -5.52
N VAL A 8 7.25 -7.26 -6.12
CA VAL A 8 8.12 -8.35 -5.64
C VAL A 8 8.72 -8.00 -4.29
N LEU A 9 9.27 -6.79 -4.15
CA LEU A 9 9.76 -6.30 -2.86
C LEU A 9 8.64 -6.25 -1.81
N ARG A 10 7.45 -5.77 -2.19
CA ARG A 10 6.27 -5.75 -1.31
C ARG A 10 5.85 -7.15 -0.89
N ALA A 11 5.86 -8.10 -1.82
CA ALA A 11 5.54 -9.49 -1.53
C ALA A 11 6.57 -10.12 -0.58
N GLY A 12 7.86 -9.89 -0.81
CA GLY A 12 8.94 -10.35 0.07
C GLY A 12 8.80 -9.76 1.48
N TRP A 13 8.60 -8.45 1.58
CA TRP A 13 8.35 -7.78 2.87
C TRP A 13 7.10 -8.32 3.57
N GLY A 14 6.01 -8.46 2.84
CA GLY A 14 4.76 -9.02 3.36
C GLY A 14 4.91 -10.46 3.86
N ALA A 15 5.69 -11.28 3.17
CA ALA A 15 5.99 -12.64 3.58
C ALA A 15 6.78 -12.66 4.90
N VAL A 16 7.83 -11.84 5.02
CA VAL A 16 8.63 -11.72 6.25
C VAL A 16 7.75 -11.30 7.43
N LEU A 17 6.92 -10.27 7.27
CA LEU A 17 6.00 -9.82 8.32
C LEU A 17 4.97 -10.89 8.73
N LEU A 18 4.53 -11.72 7.77
CA LEU A 18 3.55 -12.77 8.02
C LEU A 18 4.16 -13.99 8.74
N THR A 19 5.36 -14.41 8.33
CA THR A 19 5.99 -15.65 8.84
C THR A 19 6.93 -15.41 10.02
N ALA A 20 7.65 -14.29 10.04
CA ALA A 20 8.67 -13.96 11.04
C ALA A 20 8.41 -12.59 11.71
N PRO A 21 7.21 -12.33 12.28
CA PRO A 21 6.88 -11.05 12.89
C PRO A 21 7.73 -10.71 14.12
N SER A 22 8.15 -11.70 14.91
CA SER A 22 8.99 -11.49 16.10
C SER A 22 10.35 -10.91 15.72
N GLU A 23 11.02 -11.54 14.75
CA GLU A 23 12.31 -11.08 14.24
C GLU A 23 12.25 -9.62 13.79
N VAL A 24 11.20 -9.24 13.06
CA VAL A 24 11.05 -7.84 12.62
C VAL A 24 10.88 -6.89 13.80
N LEU A 25 10.02 -7.24 14.77
CA LEU A 25 9.74 -6.37 15.92
C LEU A 25 10.95 -6.24 16.84
N ASP A 26 11.73 -7.31 17.02
CA ASP A 26 12.92 -7.33 17.87
C ASP A 26 14.03 -6.41 17.33
N HIS A 27 14.07 -6.19 16.01
CA HIS A 27 14.99 -5.23 15.37
C HIS A 27 14.53 -3.77 15.51
N ILE A 28 13.31 -3.50 15.98
CA ILE A 28 12.81 -2.13 16.21
C ILE A 28 12.98 -1.79 17.69
N HIS A 29 14.05 -1.09 18.03
CA HIS A 29 14.32 -0.69 19.41
C HIS A 29 13.16 0.09 20.04
N GLY A 30 12.71 -0.37 21.22
CA GLY A 30 11.68 0.29 22.02
C GLY A 30 10.25 0.02 21.55
N VAL A 31 10.02 -1.09 20.82
CA VAL A 31 8.68 -1.65 20.60
C VAL A 31 8.41 -2.72 21.64
N GLU A 32 7.21 -2.67 22.23
CA GLU A 32 6.73 -3.72 23.13
C GLU A 32 6.24 -4.92 22.31
N VAL A 33 6.93 -6.05 22.42
CA VAL A 33 6.60 -7.28 21.70
C VAL A 33 5.59 -8.10 22.51
N ASP A 34 4.31 -7.80 22.30
CA ASP A 34 3.20 -8.57 22.86
C ASP A 34 2.47 -9.39 21.78
N ARG A 35 1.58 -10.30 22.22
CA ARG A 35 0.77 -11.14 21.30
C ARG A 35 -0.01 -10.28 20.31
N LYS A 36 -0.48 -9.11 20.73
CA LYS A 36 -1.25 -8.18 19.90
C LYS A 36 -0.37 -7.58 18.79
N ALA A 37 0.85 -7.16 19.10
CA ALA A 37 1.83 -6.65 18.13
C ALA A 37 2.14 -7.71 17.07
N LEU A 38 2.38 -8.96 17.47
CA LEU A 38 2.60 -10.06 16.53
C LEU A 38 1.42 -10.27 15.57
N VAL A 39 0.19 -10.25 16.08
CA VAL A 39 -1.02 -10.39 15.26
C VAL A 39 -1.17 -9.22 14.28
N VAL A 40 -0.95 -7.98 14.75
CA VAL A 40 -1.01 -6.78 13.90
C VAL A 40 0.05 -6.84 12.80
N THR A 41 1.29 -7.20 13.12
CA THR A 41 2.38 -7.36 12.15
C THR A 41 2.06 -8.42 11.10
N ARG A 42 1.44 -9.54 11.49
CA ARG A 42 0.98 -10.57 10.53
C ARG A 42 -0.14 -10.08 9.62
N ILE A 43 -1.10 -9.34 10.16
CA ILE A 43 -2.18 -8.72 9.37
C ILE A 43 -1.59 -7.75 8.35
N LEU A 44 -0.60 -6.94 8.76
CA LEU A 44 0.14 -6.06 7.85
C LEU A 44 0.85 -6.85 6.74
N GLY A 45 1.51 -7.95 7.09
CA GLY A 45 2.13 -8.86 6.13
C GLY A 45 1.13 -9.42 5.11
N ALA A 46 0.00 -9.94 5.58
CA ALA A 46 -1.08 -10.44 4.74
C ALA A 46 -1.64 -9.34 3.80
N ARG A 47 -1.76 -8.11 4.29
CA ARG A 47 -2.18 -6.96 3.47
C ARG A 47 -1.18 -6.66 2.36
N HIS A 48 0.12 -6.62 2.65
CA HIS A 48 1.14 -6.40 1.63
C HIS A 48 1.12 -7.48 0.55
N LEU A 49 0.95 -8.75 0.94
CA LEU A 49 0.77 -9.87 0.01
C LEU A 49 -0.50 -9.70 -0.84
N GLY A 50 -1.63 -9.36 -0.22
CA GLY A 50 -2.88 -9.10 -0.94
C GLY A 50 -2.75 -7.97 -1.96
N GLN A 51 -2.10 -6.85 -1.59
CA GLN A 51 -1.83 -5.75 -2.52
C GLN A 51 -0.90 -6.18 -3.66
N ALA A 52 0.16 -6.93 -3.36
CA ALA A 52 1.09 -7.44 -4.37
C ALA A 52 0.41 -8.41 -5.33
N LEU A 53 -0.51 -9.26 -4.86
CA LEU A 53 -1.28 -10.15 -5.71
C LEU A 53 -2.25 -9.39 -6.63
N LEU A 54 -3.00 -8.42 -6.08
CA LEU A 54 -4.01 -7.67 -6.83
C LEU A 54 -3.38 -6.68 -7.83
N SER A 55 -2.22 -6.12 -7.50
CA SER A 55 -1.53 -5.06 -8.27
C SER A 55 -0.28 -5.52 -9.01
N GLY A 56 0.19 -6.75 -8.78
CA GLY A 56 1.48 -7.26 -9.25
C GLY A 56 1.57 -7.48 -10.75
N VAL A 57 0.48 -7.92 -11.37
CA VAL A 57 0.46 -8.29 -12.80
C VAL A 57 -0.23 -7.21 -13.61
N ASN A 58 0.55 -6.43 -14.37
CA ASN A 58 0.11 -5.40 -15.32
C ASN A 58 -1.07 -4.51 -14.81
N PRO A 59 -0.94 -3.78 -13.69
CA PRO A 59 -2.02 -2.96 -13.14
C PRO A 59 -2.37 -1.79 -14.06
N GLY A 60 -3.66 -1.44 -14.13
CA GLY A 60 -4.11 -0.20 -14.75
C GLY A 60 -3.83 1.01 -13.84
N PRO A 61 -3.90 2.24 -14.37
CA PRO A 61 -3.73 3.47 -13.60
C PRO A 61 -4.65 3.55 -12.36
N GLU A 62 -5.89 3.07 -12.46
CA GLU A 62 -6.89 3.11 -11.40
C GLU A 62 -6.52 2.18 -10.24
N VAL A 63 -5.99 0.98 -10.54
CA VAL A 63 -5.50 0.05 -9.52
C VAL A 63 -4.26 0.61 -8.82
N LEU A 64 -3.38 1.28 -9.56
CA LEU A 64 -2.23 1.98 -8.95
C LEU A 64 -2.67 3.11 -8.04
N ALA A 65 -3.62 3.94 -8.49
CA ALA A 65 -4.18 5.01 -7.68
C ALA A 65 -4.86 4.44 -6.42
N ALA A 66 -5.65 3.37 -6.54
CA ALA A 66 -6.23 2.71 -5.37
C ALA A 66 -5.17 2.24 -4.37
N GLY A 67 -4.07 1.64 -4.85
CA GLY A 67 -2.94 1.27 -4.00
C GLY A 67 -2.32 2.46 -3.25
N VAL A 68 -2.10 3.58 -3.95
CA VAL A 68 -1.58 4.82 -3.36
C VAL A 68 -2.52 5.36 -2.28
N TRP A 69 -3.83 5.38 -2.55
CA TRP A 69 -4.83 5.85 -1.60
C TRP A 69 -4.83 4.99 -0.33
N VAL A 70 -4.87 3.67 -0.49
CA VAL A 70 -4.86 2.70 0.62
C VAL A 70 -3.61 2.84 1.49
N ASP A 71 -2.44 3.01 0.88
CA ASP A 71 -1.17 3.17 1.59
C ASP A 71 -1.08 4.53 2.31
N ALA A 72 -1.59 5.60 1.70
CA ALA A 72 -1.62 6.93 2.30
C ALA A 72 -2.59 7.02 3.51
N VAL A 73 -3.81 6.49 3.37
CA VAL A 73 -4.78 6.43 4.48
C VAL A 73 -4.22 5.62 5.62
N HIS A 74 -3.58 4.49 5.32
CA HIS A 74 -2.97 3.68 6.35
C HIS A 74 -1.85 4.40 7.10
N SER A 75 -0.95 5.07 6.37
CA SER A 75 0.10 5.90 6.97
C SER A 75 -0.49 6.94 7.93
N ALA A 76 -1.53 7.66 7.51
CA ALA A 76 -2.21 8.64 8.36
C ALA A 76 -2.85 8.01 9.60
N THR A 77 -3.53 6.87 9.46
CA THR A 77 -4.12 6.17 10.61
C THR A 77 -3.07 5.61 11.58
N ALA A 78 -1.95 5.10 11.08
CA ALA A 78 -0.85 4.60 11.89
C ALA A 78 -0.15 5.72 12.68
N LEU A 79 0.04 6.90 12.06
CA LEU A 79 0.50 8.11 12.77
C LEU A 79 -0.51 8.56 13.83
N GLY A 80 -1.81 8.56 13.51
CA GLY A 80 -2.86 8.90 14.46
C GLY A 80 -2.84 7.98 15.68
N LEU A 81 -2.73 6.67 15.46
CA LEU A 81 -2.60 5.69 16.55
C LEU A 81 -1.31 5.89 17.36
N ALA A 82 -0.18 6.17 16.70
CA ALA A 82 1.08 6.46 17.37
C ALA A 82 1.02 7.73 18.24
N ALA A 83 0.22 8.73 17.83
CA ALA A 83 0.01 9.95 18.60
C ALA A 83 -0.85 9.71 19.86
N VAL A 84 -1.81 8.77 19.80
CA VAL A 84 -2.74 8.47 20.91
C VAL A 84 -2.15 7.44 21.88
N ASP A 85 -1.42 6.43 21.40
CA ASP A 85 -0.77 5.41 22.22
C ASP A 85 0.76 5.57 22.22
N ARG A 86 1.26 6.37 23.16
CA ARG A 86 2.71 6.63 23.31
C ARG A 86 3.53 5.38 23.60
N ARG A 87 2.94 4.33 24.19
CA ARG A 87 3.68 3.08 24.46
C ARG A 87 4.02 2.35 23.17
N ARG A 88 3.15 2.45 22.16
CA ARG A 88 3.33 1.82 20.84
C ARG A 88 3.75 2.80 19.74
N ALA A 89 4.05 4.04 20.09
CA ALA A 89 4.32 5.12 19.14
C ALA A 89 5.44 4.79 18.15
N ARG A 90 6.54 4.20 18.61
CA ARG A 90 7.66 3.82 17.72
C ARG A 90 7.22 2.84 16.64
N GLY A 91 6.50 1.79 17.02
CA GLY A 91 5.97 0.82 16.07
C GLY A 91 5.02 1.46 15.07
N GLY A 92 4.10 2.31 15.55
CA GLY A 92 3.16 3.03 14.68
C GLY A 92 3.81 4.05 13.75
N VAL A 93 4.87 4.75 14.19
CA VAL A 93 5.64 5.67 13.34
C VAL A 93 6.43 4.92 12.28
N THR A 94 7.07 3.80 12.64
CA THR A 94 7.78 2.95 11.66
C THR A 94 6.82 2.40 10.61
N ASP A 95 5.67 1.87 11.03
CA ASP A 95 4.62 1.38 10.13
C ASP A 95 4.13 2.49 9.19
N ALA A 96 3.85 3.67 9.76
CA ALA A 96 3.46 4.84 8.98
C ALA A 96 4.50 5.26 7.94
N ALA A 97 5.78 5.25 8.29
CA ALA A 97 6.86 5.61 7.38
C ALA A 97 7.02 4.61 6.23
N VAL A 98 6.89 3.31 6.52
CA VAL A 98 6.89 2.24 5.51
C VAL A 98 5.69 2.41 4.57
N ALA A 99 4.48 2.63 5.12
CA ALA A 99 3.27 2.88 4.34
C ALA A 99 3.37 4.15 3.47
N ALA A 100 3.94 5.24 3.99
CA ALA A 100 4.18 6.46 3.23
C ALA A 100 5.14 6.22 2.05
N SER A 101 6.19 5.43 2.28
CA SER A 101 7.16 5.06 1.24
C SER A 101 6.48 4.27 0.10
N TRP A 102 5.62 3.33 0.45
CA TRP A 102 4.79 2.59 -0.51
C TRP A 102 3.85 3.49 -1.31
N ALA A 103 3.16 4.42 -0.64
CA ALA A 103 2.30 5.41 -1.29
C ALA A 103 3.09 6.30 -2.27
N GLY A 104 4.26 6.80 -1.85
CA GLY A 104 5.13 7.64 -2.66
C GLY A 104 5.65 6.93 -3.90
N LEU A 105 6.11 5.68 -3.76
CA LEU A 105 6.58 4.88 -4.88
C LEU A 105 5.43 4.50 -5.84
N GLY A 106 4.24 4.18 -5.31
CA GLY A 106 3.04 3.95 -6.10
C GLY A 106 2.65 5.18 -6.92
N TRP A 107 2.70 6.37 -6.29
CA TRP A 107 2.40 7.65 -6.93
C TRP A 107 3.40 7.99 -8.02
N HIS A 108 4.70 7.80 -7.74
CA HIS A 108 5.75 7.97 -8.73
C HIS A 108 5.52 7.04 -9.95
N HIS A 109 5.14 5.78 -9.72
CA HIS A 109 4.82 4.85 -10.80
C HIS A 109 3.58 5.24 -11.60
N LEU A 110 2.54 5.75 -10.95
CA LEU A 110 1.35 6.29 -11.61
C LEU A 110 1.73 7.47 -12.51
N ARG A 111 2.52 8.42 -11.99
CA ARG A 111 2.97 9.60 -12.74
C ARG A 111 3.92 9.28 -13.89
N ALA A 112 4.79 8.29 -13.73
CA ALA A 112 5.72 7.86 -14.78
C ALA A 112 5.00 7.11 -15.94
N GLY A 113 3.70 6.88 -15.83
CA GLY A 113 2.90 6.22 -16.87
C GLY A 113 3.29 4.75 -17.09
N LYS A 114 3.98 4.11 -16.14
CA LYS A 114 4.40 2.69 -16.26
C LYS A 114 3.23 1.69 -16.13
N ALA A 115 2.00 2.20 -16.09
CA ALA A 115 0.78 1.43 -15.98
C ALA A 115 0.37 0.84 -17.33
N ARG A 116 -0.36 -0.27 -17.26
CA ARG A 116 -0.99 -0.90 -18.41
C ARG A 116 -2.20 -0.06 -18.85
N THR A 117 -2.23 0.41 -20.10
CA THR A 117 -3.35 1.21 -20.61
C THR A 117 -4.28 0.46 -21.57
N ASP A 118 -3.91 -0.74 -22.03
CA ASP A 118 -4.70 -1.57 -22.96
C ASP A 118 -6.04 -2.06 -22.37
N GLY A 119 -7.10 -1.27 -22.52
CA GLY A 119 -8.44 -1.64 -22.07
C GLY A 119 -8.65 -1.66 -20.55
N VAL A 120 -9.92 -1.70 -20.13
CA VAL A 120 -10.34 -1.62 -18.73
C VAL A 120 -10.72 -3.01 -18.22
N ARG A 121 -10.05 -3.49 -17.17
CA ARG A 121 -10.37 -4.77 -16.51
C ARG A 121 -11.38 -4.57 -15.37
N GLY A 122 -12.03 -5.64 -14.93
CA GLY A 122 -12.99 -5.60 -13.81
C GLY A 122 -12.43 -4.94 -12.55
N ARG A 123 -11.15 -5.21 -12.20
CA ARG A 123 -10.47 -4.56 -11.08
C ARG A 123 -10.26 -3.05 -11.25
N ASP A 124 -10.10 -2.55 -12.49
CA ASP A 124 -9.93 -1.13 -12.76
C ASP A 124 -11.27 -0.39 -12.50
N ARG A 125 -12.40 -1.01 -12.89
CA ARG A 125 -13.75 -0.53 -12.56
C ARG A 125 -14.01 -0.55 -11.06
N LEU A 126 -13.70 -1.66 -10.39
CA LEU A 126 -13.87 -1.77 -8.93
C LEU A 126 -13.07 -0.70 -8.19
N ALA A 127 -11.80 -0.51 -8.56
CA ALA A 127 -10.95 0.53 -7.99
C ALA A 127 -11.57 1.92 -8.13
N ARG A 128 -12.08 2.24 -9.32
CA ARG A 128 -12.73 3.52 -9.60
C ARG A 128 -14.01 3.72 -8.78
N THR A 129 -14.88 2.72 -8.71
CA THR A 129 -16.15 2.82 -7.96
C THR A 129 -15.90 2.95 -6.46
N VAL A 130 -15.04 2.08 -5.90
CA VAL A 130 -14.80 2.04 -4.46
C VAL A 130 -14.00 3.26 -4.02
N VAL A 131 -12.82 3.47 -4.59
CA VAL A 131 -11.93 4.56 -4.13
C VAL A 131 -12.44 5.92 -4.59
N GLY A 132 -13.07 6.02 -5.76
CA GLY A 132 -13.65 7.28 -6.23
C GLY A 132 -14.75 7.83 -5.31
N ALA A 133 -15.45 6.97 -4.58
CA ALA A 133 -16.47 7.37 -3.60
C ALA A 133 -15.89 7.77 -2.23
N LEU A 134 -14.60 7.52 -1.98
CA LEU A 134 -13.97 7.79 -0.69
C LEU A 134 -13.30 9.17 -0.65
N PRO A 135 -13.15 9.78 0.56
CA PRO A 135 -12.50 11.07 0.71
C PRO A 135 -11.11 11.11 0.07
N GLY A 136 -10.86 12.13 -0.75
CA GLY A 136 -9.60 12.31 -1.49
C GLY A 136 -9.39 11.32 -2.65
N GLY A 137 -10.25 10.31 -2.82
CA GLY A 137 -10.10 9.30 -3.87
C GLY A 137 -10.53 9.78 -5.26
N ALA A 138 -11.53 10.67 -5.35
CA ALA A 138 -11.99 11.24 -6.62
C ALA A 138 -10.87 11.96 -7.39
N GLY A 139 -10.07 12.81 -6.72
CA GLY A 139 -8.95 13.50 -7.35
C GLY A 139 -7.84 12.54 -7.82
N LEU A 140 -7.63 11.47 -7.08
CA LEU A 140 -6.66 10.43 -7.44
C LEU A 140 -7.13 9.61 -8.65
N MET A 141 -8.44 9.34 -8.76
CA MET A 141 -9.05 8.71 -9.93
C MET A 141 -9.00 9.60 -11.16
N ALA A 142 -9.28 10.90 -11.01
CA ALA A 142 -9.12 11.88 -12.10
C ALA A 142 -7.68 11.89 -12.65
N ARG A 143 -6.68 11.76 -11.75
CA ARG A 143 -5.28 11.63 -12.18
C ARG A 143 -5.00 10.33 -12.94
N ALA A 144 -5.57 9.22 -12.50
CA ALA A 144 -5.45 7.93 -13.17
C ALA A 144 -6.07 7.97 -14.58
N GLU A 145 -7.23 8.60 -14.73
CA GLU A 145 -7.89 8.81 -16.01
C GLU A 145 -7.05 9.68 -16.95
N ALA A 146 -6.46 10.77 -16.44
CA ALA A 146 -5.56 11.61 -17.22
C ALA A 146 -4.31 10.85 -17.71
N VAL A 147 -3.71 9.99 -16.86
CA VAL A 147 -2.58 9.13 -17.26
C VAL A 147 -2.99 8.13 -18.35
N ARG A 148 -4.20 7.59 -18.26
CA ARG A 148 -4.75 6.70 -19.28
C ARG A 148 -4.99 7.42 -20.60
N ALA A 149 -5.61 8.60 -20.58
CA ALA A 149 -5.91 9.38 -21.78
C ALA A 149 -4.64 9.87 -22.50
N ALA A 150 -3.55 10.10 -21.75
CA ALA A 150 -2.27 10.58 -22.31
C ALA A 150 -1.45 9.49 -23.02
N ARG A 151 -1.86 8.21 -23.01
CA ARG A 151 -1.16 7.14 -23.73
C ARG A 151 -2.16 6.34 -24.60
N PRO A 152 -2.03 6.42 -25.94
CA PRO A 152 -2.93 5.72 -26.87
C PRO A 152 -2.83 4.20 -26.74
#